data_AF-A0A955J412-F1
#
_entry.id   AF-A0A955J412-F1
#
_cell.length_a   1.000
_cell.length_b   1.000
_cell.length_c   1.000
_cell.angle_alpha   90.00
_cell.angle_beta   90.00
_cell.angle_gamma   90.00
#
_symmetry.space_group_name_H-M   'P 1'
#
loop_
_entity.id
_entity.type
_entity.pdbx_description
1 polymer ?
#
loop_
_entity_poly.entity_id
_entity_poly.type
_entity_poly.pdbx_seq_one_letter_code
_entity_poly.pdbx_strand_id
1 'polypeptide(L)'
;RGRSGRQGDNGSSRFFVSLEDDLMQMFAGETTLKILSKMGMKEGDSIEHPMMSKSLVRAQRKVEERNFSWRKNILEYDEIMEHQRQDFYGMRQRVLDGRDLKEMIFDFIEQSVHDAVGHYLDRDFTAECVAEYAREAIGCSIPVERLRNKDRDDLMAAVRRAAREEAVHEINMTLGEYLPSEGDEADQDIRGLAGWAMERFNLKVTASDVHDLSRRDLINRLQEAAAEQIDNADLSGIAEFCIPNHGAVALTRWLKDKTGISMDPATIIDKETTEEIVDAILDNVHKAYATREVEYPVSFRMSLTMSMMQRDPKAAAAEFVRWANRRYNLGWEESVMRTRMPQQIQDDLVKAARQFSDSDAIEKAVEEALACTTREQLQQHFRERYDTALPHYILRLSGKERDDLVRARVESILREELVYFERAIMLEVLDPAWKEHLYRMDQLRDTIGFRAFSQSDPRIEYKREGARMYDEMLASLRDKVTEYTFTRQPMPRLAPRAAAPPQRRPPAGRPAPIGAPAPLGSGTITGPGFDAPMA
;
A
#
# COMPACT_ATOMS: atom_id res chain seq x y z
N ARG A 1 -48.59 -16.86 -13.18
CA ARG A 1 -49.67 -15.89 -12.90
C ARG A 1 -49.69 -14.74 -13.91
N GLY A 2 -48.72 -13.82 -13.95
CA GLY A 2 -48.75 -12.61 -14.81
C GLY A 2 -48.62 -12.80 -16.34
N ARG A 3 -48.75 -14.03 -16.86
CA ARG A 3 -48.71 -14.34 -18.30
C ARG A 3 -50.10 -14.63 -18.89
N SER A 4 -51.10 -14.91 -18.05
CA SER A 4 -52.50 -15.16 -18.44
C SER A 4 -53.35 -13.90 -18.21
N GLY A 5 -54.43 -13.71 -18.97
CA GLY A 5 -55.39 -12.61 -18.80
C GLY A 5 -54.81 -11.20 -19.06
N ARG A 6 -53.97 -11.08 -20.09
CA ARG A 6 -53.41 -9.77 -20.48
C ARG A 6 -54.51 -8.92 -21.15
N GLN A 7 -54.42 -7.59 -21.02
CA GLN A 7 -55.37 -6.65 -21.64
C GLN A 7 -56.85 -6.87 -21.25
N GLY A 8 -57.11 -7.41 -20.06
CA GLY A 8 -58.47 -7.66 -19.57
C GLY A 8 -59.10 -8.96 -20.07
N ASP A 9 -58.34 -9.79 -20.82
CA ASP A 9 -58.80 -11.10 -21.25
C ASP A 9 -59.10 -12.02 -20.06
N ASN A 10 -60.11 -12.87 -20.21
CA ASN A 10 -60.40 -13.91 -19.23
C ASN A 10 -59.24 -14.92 -19.17
N GLY A 11 -58.72 -15.15 -17.98
CA GLY A 11 -57.61 -16.08 -17.77
C GLY A 11 -57.54 -16.57 -16.33
N SER A 12 -57.09 -17.81 -16.14
CA SER A 12 -56.77 -18.36 -14.83
C SER A 12 -55.39 -19.02 -14.85
N SER A 13 -54.75 -19.07 -13.70
CA SER A 13 -53.51 -19.82 -13.52
C SER A 13 -53.60 -20.61 -12.23
N ARG A 14 -53.23 -21.89 -12.28
CA ARG A 14 -53.15 -22.78 -11.12
C ARG A 14 -51.74 -23.32 -11.01
N PHE A 15 -51.25 -23.43 -9.78
CA PHE A 15 -49.96 -24.03 -9.48
C PHE A 15 -50.22 -25.36 -8.76
N PHE A 16 -49.46 -26.38 -9.13
CA PHE A 16 -49.46 -27.69 -8.48
C PHE A 16 -48.12 -27.85 -7.75
N VAL A 17 -48.18 -28.33 -6.52
CA VAL A 17 -47.03 -28.47 -5.61
C VAL A 17 -47.14 -29.81 -4.91
N SER A 18 -46.03 -30.54 -4.80
CA SER A 18 -45.93 -31.79 -4.06
C SER A 18 -45.34 -31.56 -2.67
N LEU A 19 -45.66 -32.43 -1.72
CA LEU A 19 -44.98 -32.46 -0.41
C LEU A 19 -43.52 -32.89 -0.53
N GLU A 20 -43.16 -33.52 -1.64
CA GLU A 20 -41.80 -33.94 -1.97
C GLU A 20 -40.97 -32.81 -2.63
N ASP A 21 -41.58 -31.68 -2.98
CA ASP A 21 -40.84 -30.55 -3.56
C ASP A 21 -39.86 -29.95 -2.55
N ASP A 22 -38.66 -29.51 -3.00
CA ASP A 22 -37.60 -28.95 -2.14
C ASP A 22 -38.10 -27.90 -1.13
N LEU A 23 -39.00 -27.02 -1.58
CA LEU A 23 -39.61 -25.99 -0.72
C LEU A 23 -40.45 -26.63 0.38
N MET A 24 -41.22 -27.66 0.07
CA MET A 24 -42.06 -28.35 1.05
C MET A 24 -41.22 -29.23 1.96
N GLN A 25 -40.18 -29.90 1.49
CA GLN A 25 -39.27 -30.68 2.34
C GLN A 25 -38.61 -29.83 3.44
N MET A 26 -38.28 -28.57 3.15
CA MET A 26 -37.70 -27.65 4.14
C MET A 26 -38.68 -27.22 5.26
N PHE A 27 -40.01 -27.35 5.07
CA PHE A 27 -41.01 -26.78 5.99
C PHE A 27 -42.16 -27.73 6.39
N ALA A 28 -42.40 -28.79 5.64
CA ALA A 28 -43.36 -29.85 5.94
C ALA A 28 -42.67 -30.90 6.81
N GLY A 29 -42.48 -30.56 8.09
CA GLY A 29 -41.94 -31.52 9.06
C GLY A 29 -42.86 -32.73 9.28
N GLU A 30 -42.36 -33.75 9.97
CA GLU A 30 -43.07 -35.01 10.23
C GLU A 30 -44.49 -34.83 10.80
N THR A 31 -44.71 -33.77 11.58
CA THR A 31 -46.01 -33.47 12.20
C THR A 31 -47.09 -33.17 11.16
N THR A 32 -46.75 -32.45 10.08
CA THR A 32 -47.70 -32.12 9.00
C THR A 32 -48.08 -33.38 8.24
N LEU A 33 -47.10 -34.25 7.95
CA LEU A 33 -47.33 -35.55 7.31
C LEU A 33 -48.20 -36.47 8.20
N LYS A 34 -47.92 -36.54 9.50
CA LYS A 34 -48.71 -37.32 10.47
C LYS A 34 -50.17 -36.84 10.57
N ILE A 35 -50.43 -35.54 10.45
CA ILE A 35 -51.79 -34.99 10.45
C ILE A 35 -52.54 -35.39 9.17
N LEU A 36 -51.89 -35.31 8.01
CA LEU A 36 -52.49 -35.68 6.72
C LEU A 36 -52.82 -37.17 6.65
N SER A 37 -51.92 -38.03 7.14
CA SER A 37 -52.19 -39.48 7.27
C SER A 37 -53.33 -39.78 8.23
N LYS A 38 -53.45 -39.04 9.35
CA LYS A 38 -54.59 -39.17 10.29
C LYS A 38 -55.93 -38.71 9.71
N MET A 39 -55.93 -37.80 8.74
CA MET A 39 -57.14 -37.39 8.01
C MET A 39 -57.54 -38.40 6.91
N GLY A 40 -56.81 -39.51 6.76
CA GLY A 40 -57.17 -40.61 5.85
C GLY A 40 -56.86 -40.33 4.37
N MET A 41 -56.06 -39.31 4.07
CA MET A 41 -55.62 -38.99 2.70
C MET A 41 -54.64 -40.05 2.19
N LYS A 42 -54.82 -40.51 0.94
CA LYS A 42 -53.96 -41.51 0.28
C LYS A 42 -53.00 -40.83 -0.70
N GLU A 43 -51.94 -41.55 -1.04
CA GLU A 43 -50.99 -41.13 -2.07
C GLU A 43 -51.72 -40.98 -3.43
N GLY A 44 -51.59 -39.81 -4.06
CA GLY A 44 -52.31 -39.44 -5.28
C GLY A 44 -53.58 -38.62 -5.06
N ASP A 45 -54.06 -38.47 -3.81
CA ASP A 45 -55.21 -37.60 -3.51
C ASP A 45 -54.82 -36.11 -3.57
N SER A 46 -55.65 -35.30 -4.21
CA SER A 46 -55.46 -33.84 -4.25
C SER A 46 -55.78 -33.21 -2.89
N ILE A 47 -54.79 -32.55 -2.28
CA ILE A 47 -54.96 -31.85 -1.01
C ILE A 47 -55.41 -30.40 -1.27
N GLU A 48 -56.72 -30.15 -1.21
CA GLU A 48 -57.29 -28.80 -1.31
C GLU A 48 -57.71 -28.29 0.07
N HIS A 49 -56.76 -27.80 0.86
CA HIS A 49 -57.05 -27.25 2.19
C HIS A 49 -56.41 -25.87 2.42
N PRO A 50 -57.18 -24.85 2.88
CA PRO A 50 -56.67 -23.50 3.09
C PRO A 50 -55.45 -23.41 4.03
N MET A 51 -55.32 -24.32 5.00
CA MET A 51 -54.15 -24.39 5.89
C MET A 51 -52.87 -24.75 5.13
N MET A 52 -52.95 -25.66 4.16
CA MET A 52 -51.78 -26.08 3.37
C MET A 52 -51.32 -24.96 2.44
N SER A 53 -52.26 -24.26 1.79
CA SER A 53 -51.95 -23.06 1.02
C SER A 53 -51.33 -21.95 1.88
N LYS A 54 -51.85 -21.72 3.10
CA LYS A 54 -51.25 -20.77 4.06
C LYS A 54 -49.86 -21.21 4.51
N SER A 55 -49.63 -22.51 4.70
CA SER A 55 -48.32 -23.06 5.06
C SER A 55 -47.29 -22.86 3.95
N LEU A 56 -47.67 -23.12 2.70
CA LEU A 56 -46.83 -22.88 1.52
C LEU A 56 -46.45 -21.40 1.40
N VAL A 57 -47.41 -20.48 1.56
CA VAL A 57 -47.15 -19.02 1.53
C VAL A 57 -46.19 -18.61 2.66
N ARG A 58 -46.33 -19.18 3.86
CA ARG A 58 -45.40 -18.91 4.99
C ARG A 58 -44.00 -19.44 4.71
N ALA A 59 -43.89 -20.66 4.18
CA ALA A 59 -42.63 -21.27 3.77
C ALA A 59 -41.90 -20.39 2.74
N GLN A 60 -42.60 -19.99 1.68
CA GLN A 60 -42.07 -19.09 0.66
C GLN A 60 -41.62 -17.76 1.27
N ARG A 61 -42.45 -17.10 2.09
CA ARG A 61 -42.09 -15.83 2.74
C ARG A 61 -40.84 -15.96 3.60
N LYS A 62 -40.67 -17.08 4.32
CA LYS A 62 -39.49 -17.33 5.15
C LYS A 62 -38.22 -17.55 4.32
N VAL A 63 -38.31 -18.21 3.16
CA VAL A 63 -37.19 -18.31 2.22
C VAL A 63 -36.84 -16.95 1.63
N GLU A 64 -37.84 -16.16 1.23
CA GLU A 64 -37.63 -14.80 0.73
C GLU A 64 -36.97 -13.91 1.78
N GLU A 65 -37.41 -13.98 3.03
CA GLU A 65 -36.84 -13.25 4.17
C GLU A 65 -35.39 -13.68 4.45
N ARG A 66 -35.11 -15.00 4.41
CA ARG A 66 -33.74 -15.52 4.55
C ARG A 66 -32.82 -14.99 3.43
N ASN A 67 -33.27 -15.08 2.19
CA ASN A 67 -32.51 -14.61 1.02
C ASN A 67 -32.30 -13.08 1.08
N PHE A 68 -33.32 -12.34 1.50
CA PHE A 68 -33.22 -10.90 1.73
C PHE A 68 -32.20 -10.59 2.81
N SER A 69 -32.22 -11.29 3.95
CA SER A 69 -31.26 -11.12 5.03
C SER A 69 -29.82 -11.40 4.57
N TRP A 70 -29.60 -12.45 3.77
CA TRP A 70 -28.27 -12.74 3.23
C TRP A 70 -27.77 -11.65 2.29
N ARG A 71 -28.61 -11.18 1.37
CA ARG A 71 -28.25 -10.08 0.46
C ARG A 71 -27.97 -8.78 1.21
N LYS A 72 -28.80 -8.47 2.22
CA LYS A 72 -28.61 -7.31 3.08
C LYS A 72 -27.25 -7.37 3.77
N ASN A 73 -26.92 -8.51 4.40
CA ASN A 73 -25.61 -8.69 5.03
C ASN A 73 -24.46 -8.50 4.03
N ILE A 74 -24.51 -9.13 2.85
CA ILE A 74 -23.46 -8.99 1.82
C ILE A 74 -23.28 -7.52 1.42
N LEU A 75 -24.38 -6.80 1.17
CA LEU A 75 -24.34 -5.39 0.81
C LEU A 75 -23.69 -4.55 1.91
N GLU A 76 -24.02 -4.80 3.17
CA GLU A 76 -23.54 -4.02 4.30
C GLU A 76 -22.03 -4.20 4.56
N TYR A 77 -21.46 -5.36 4.22
CA TYR A 77 -20.00 -5.56 4.21
C TYR A 77 -19.34 -4.87 3.01
N ASP A 78 -20.01 -4.87 1.85
CA ASP A 78 -19.47 -4.25 0.63
C ASP A 78 -19.51 -2.70 0.68
N GLU A 79 -20.47 -2.10 1.39
CA GLU A 79 -20.60 -0.63 1.52
C GLU A 79 -19.29 0.08 1.88
N ILE A 80 -18.53 -0.46 2.84
CA ILE A 80 -17.26 0.14 3.30
C ILE A 80 -16.20 0.02 2.22
N MET A 81 -16.08 -1.18 1.64
CA MET A 81 -15.13 -1.45 0.56
C MET A 81 -15.43 -0.60 -0.66
N GLU A 82 -16.70 -0.36 -0.95
CA GLU A 82 -17.13 0.50 -2.04
C GLU A 82 -16.74 1.96 -1.80
N HIS A 83 -16.96 2.49 -0.60
CA HIS A 83 -16.51 3.84 -0.24
C HIS A 83 -14.99 3.99 -0.40
N GLN A 84 -14.22 3.05 0.16
CA GLN A 84 -12.76 3.04 0.07
C GLN A 84 -12.26 2.88 -1.38
N ARG A 85 -12.93 2.05 -2.19
CA ARG A 85 -12.64 1.88 -3.62
C ARG A 85 -12.87 3.18 -4.38
N GLN A 86 -13.99 3.85 -4.15
CA GLN A 86 -14.32 5.08 -4.84
C GLN A 86 -13.28 6.17 -4.57
N ASP A 87 -12.90 6.35 -3.31
CA ASP A 87 -11.87 7.30 -2.92
C ASP A 87 -10.50 6.95 -3.53
N PHE A 88 -10.04 5.71 -3.33
CA PHE A 88 -8.74 5.27 -3.84
C PHE A 88 -8.66 5.29 -5.37
N TYR A 89 -9.69 4.82 -6.08
CA TYR A 89 -9.71 4.84 -7.55
C TYR A 89 -9.87 6.26 -8.10
N GLY A 90 -10.54 7.15 -7.39
CA GLY A 90 -10.57 8.57 -7.73
C GLY A 90 -9.17 9.18 -7.69
N MET A 91 -8.43 8.94 -6.60
CA MET A 91 -7.03 9.34 -6.49
C MET A 91 -6.15 8.72 -7.58
N ARG A 92 -6.22 7.40 -7.78
CA ARG A 92 -5.44 6.69 -8.80
C ARG A 92 -5.73 7.18 -10.21
N GLN A 93 -6.99 7.50 -10.54
CA GLN A 93 -7.36 7.99 -11.86
C GLN A 93 -6.74 9.37 -12.14
N ARG A 94 -6.73 10.28 -11.15
CA ARG A 94 -6.02 11.57 -11.27
C ARG A 94 -4.54 11.37 -11.59
N VAL A 95 -3.90 10.40 -10.93
CA VAL A 95 -2.49 10.04 -11.20
C VAL A 95 -2.29 9.50 -12.62
N LEU A 96 -3.18 8.64 -13.11
CA LEU A 96 -3.12 8.11 -14.48
C LEU A 96 -3.33 9.18 -15.55
N ASP A 97 -4.21 10.14 -15.28
CA ASP A 97 -4.49 11.26 -16.17
C ASP A 97 -3.36 12.30 -16.16
N GLY A 98 -2.57 12.34 -15.08
CA GLY A 98 -1.52 13.32 -14.87
C GLY A 98 -2.07 14.69 -14.46
N ARG A 99 -3.18 14.72 -13.72
CA ARG A 99 -3.84 15.95 -13.25
C ARG A 99 -3.42 16.28 -11.82
N ASP A 100 -3.08 17.55 -11.59
CA ASP A 100 -2.83 18.14 -10.27
C ASP A 100 -1.91 17.29 -9.38
N LEU A 101 -0.87 16.71 -10.00
CA LEU A 101 -0.01 15.73 -9.33
C LEU A 101 0.85 16.39 -8.27
N LYS A 102 1.36 17.59 -8.57
CA LYS A 102 2.21 18.35 -7.67
C LYS A 102 1.42 18.70 -6.42
N GLU A 103 0.22 19.25 -6.60
CA GLU A 103 -0.72 19.59 -5.53
C GLU A 103 -1.02 18.36 -4.67
N MET A 104 -1.38 17.22 -5.29
CA MET A 104 -1.64 15.98 -4.56
C MET A 104 -0.43 15.48 -3.75
N ILE A 105 0.78 15.60 -4.29
CA ILE A 105 2.01 15.24 -3.57
C ILE A 105 2.24 16.19 -2.40
N PHE A 106 2.02 17.50 -2.58
CA PHE A 106 2.15 18.48 -1.51
C PHE A 106 1.09 18.30 -0.43
N ASP A 107 -0.17 17.99 -0.77
CA ASP A 107 -1.21 17.65 0.21
C ASP A 107 -0.77 16.47 1.10
N PHE A 108 -0.12 15.47 0.50
CA PHE A 108 0.43 14.33 1.23
C PHE A 108 1.62 14.68 2.11
N ILE A 109 2.51 15.55 1.62
CA ILE A 109 3.66 16.02 2.41
C ILE A 109 3.19 16.88 3.57
N GLU A 110 2.26 17.81 3.34
CA GLU A 110 1.66 18.67 4.37
C GLU A 110 1.02 17.83 5.46
N GLN A 111 0.17 16.87 5.11
CA GLN A 111 -0.43 15.96 6.08
C GLN A 111 0.62 15.11 6.82
N SER A 112 1.65 14.61 6.15
CA SER A 112 2.74 13.85 6.80
C SER A 112 3.55 14.73 7.77
N VAL A 113 3.79 16.00 7.42
CA VAL A 113 4.42 16.97 8.32
C VAL A 113 3.52 17.29 9.51
N HIS A 114 2.22 17.51 9.31
CA HIS A 114 1.27 17.70 10.42
C HIS A 114 1.25 16.49 11.36
N ASP A 115 1.16 15.28 10.81
CA ASP A 115 1.17 14.02 11.58
C ASP A 115 2.48 13.91 12.39
N ALA A 116 3.62 14.23 11.77
CA ALA A 116 4.93 14.22 12.43
C ALA A 116 5.02 15.28 13.53
N VAL A 117 4.66 16.53 13.26
CA VAL A 117 4.69 17.60 14.26
C VAL A 117 3.78 17.26 15.44
N GLY A 118 2.57 16.76 15.16
CA GLY A 118 1.63 16.30 16.18
C GLY A 118 2.18 15.16 17.03
N HIS A 119 2.89 14.20 16.43
CA HIS A 119 3.49 13.08 17.14
C HIS A 119 4.74 13.47 17.96
N TYR A 120 5.73 14.10 17.33
CA TYR A 120 7.03 14.39 17.96
C TYR A 120 6.97 15.52 18.99
N LEU A 121 6.03 16.46 18.84
CA LEU A 121 5.83 17.55 19.79
C LEU A 121 4.69 17.27 20.78
N ASP A 122 4.10 16.08 20.76
CA ASP A 122 3.16 15.68 21.80
C ASP A 122 3.85 15.70 23.17
N ARG A 123 3.12 16.15 24.18
CA ARG A 123 3.58 16.18 25.57
C ARG A 123 4.00 14.81 26.10
N ASP A 124 3.46 13.74 25.51
CA ASP A 124 3.66 12.37 25.92
C ASP A 124 4.76 11.67 25.12
N PHE A 125 5.24 12.26 24.02
CA PHE A 125 6.23 11.64 23.11
C PHE A 125 7.45 11.08 23.85
N THR A 126 8.03 11.86 24.78
CA THR A 126 9.19 11.40 25.56
C THR A 126 8.85 10.21 26.46
N ALA A 127 7.67 10.24 27.09
CA ALA A 127 7.19 9.16 27.94
C ALA A 127 6.85 7.90 27.11
N GLU A 128 6.35 8.06 25.89
CA GLU A 128 6.13 6.98 24.92
C GLU A 128 7.44 6.31 24.51
N CYS A 129 8.47 7.10 24.15
CA CYS A 129 9.80 6.55 23.83
C CYS A 129 10.39 5.74 25.00
N VAL A 130 10.26 6.25 26.23
CA VAL A 130 10.75 5.54 27.42
C VAL A 130 9.94 4.27 27.69
N ALA A 131 8.62 4.30 27.50
CA ALA A 131 7.76 3.12 27.65
C ALA A 131 8.13 2.03 26.64
N GLU A 132 8.38 2.41 25.37
CA GLU A 132 8.82 1.46 24.34
C GLU A 132 10.20 0.89 24.66
N TYR A 133 11.16 1.75 25.04
CA TYR A 133 12.48 1.30 25.45
C TYR A 133 12.43 0.35 26.66
N ALA A 134 11.57 0.63 27.65
CA ALA A 134 11.38 -0.27 28.79
C ALA A 134 10.81 -1.64 28.38
N ARG A 135 9.90 -1.66 27.39
CA ARG A 135 9.37 -2.91 26.83
C ARG A 135 10.47 -3.72 26.15
N GLU A 136 11.33 -3.08 25.37
CA GLU A 136 12.43 -3.77 24.67
C GLU A 136 13.57 -4.21 25.62
N ALA A 137 13.97 -3.33 26.54
CA ALA A 137 15.14 -3.55 27.40
C ALA A 137 14.88 -4.57 28.52
N ILE A 138 13.69 -4.54 29.13
CA ILE A 138 13.36 -5.36 30.31
C ILE A 138 12.02 -6.10 30.19
N GLY A 139 11.32 -6.01 29.06
CA GLY A 139 10.04 -6.70 28.86
C GLY A 139 8.88 -6.12 29.68
N CYS A 140 9.02 -4.89 30.21
CA CYS A 140 8.02 -4.30 31.10
C CYS A 140 7.07 -3.38 30.34
N SER A 141 5.76 -3.55 30.56
CA SER A 141 4.73 -2.70 29.97
C SER A 141 4.29 -1.61 30.95
N ILE A 142 4.62 -0.36 30.64
CA ILE A 142 4.39 0.77 31.55
C ILE A 142 3.40 1.76 30.92
N PRO A 143 2.30 2.12 31.60
CA PRO A 143 1.44 3.20 31.17
C PRO A 143 2.19 4.53 31.09
N VAL A 144 2.03 5.24 29.97
CA VAL A 144 2.70 6.51 29.66
C VAL A 144 2.48 7.55 30.74
N GLU A 145 1.30 7.56 31.36
CA GLU A 145 0.93 8.46 32.48
C GLU A 145 1.91 8.38 33.66
N ARG A 146 2.48 7.20 33.91
CA ARG A 146 3.43 6.98 35.02
C ARG A 146 4.82 7.56 34.73
N LEU A 147 5.12 7.88 33.47
CA LEU A 147 6.43 8.37 33.02
C LEU A 147 6.43 9.88 32.74
N ARG A 148 5.25 10.52 32.66
CA ARG A 148 5.13 11.97 32.40
C ARG A 148 5.88 12.83 33.41
N ASN A 149 6.51 13.90 32.91
CA ASN A 149 7.13 14.97 33.70
C ASN A 149 8.15 14.49 34.74
N LYS A 150 8.93 13.45 34.40
CA LYS A 150 10.00 12.91 35.23
C LYS A 150 11.36 13.23 34.64
N ASP A 151 12.34 13.46 35.50
CA ASP A 151 13.73 13.52 35.06
C ASP A 151 14.28 12.11 34.78
N ARG A 152 15.52 12.04 34.27
CA ARG A 152 16.17 10.78 33.91
C ARG A 152 16.19 9.78 35.08
N ASP A 153 16.55 10.22 36.27
CA ASP A 153 16.75 9.31 37.40
C ASP A 153 15.40 8.83 37.95
N ASP A 154 14.39 9.71 37.95
CA ASP A 154 13.00 9.38 38.28
C ASP A 154 12.36 8.44 37.25
N LEU A 155 12.67 8.59 35.95
CA LEU A 155 12.23 7.69 34.89
C LEU A 155 12.83 6.29 35.08
N MET A 156 14.14 6.20 35.30
CA MET A 156 14.81 4.91 35.57
C MET A 156 14.22 4.24 36.82
N ALA A 157 13.95 5.01 37.88
CA ALA A 157 13.33 4.50 39.09
C ALA A 157 11.88 4.06 38.87
N ALA A 158 11.11 4.79 38.06
CA ALA A 158 9.74 4.43 37.69
C ALA A 158 9.70 3.13 36.87
N VAL A 159 10.61 2.98 35.92
CA VAL A 159 10.77 1.76 35.09
C VAL A 159 11.08 0.56 35.95
N ARG A 160 12.10 0.65 36.83
CA ARG A 160 12.44 -0.44 37.76
C ARG A 160 11.29 -0.80 38.70
N ARG A 161 10.55 0.20 39.19
CA ARG A 161 9.40 -0.04 40.07
C ARG A 161 8.28 -0.78 39.36
N ALA A 162 7.92 -0.33 38.15
CA ALA A 162 6.89 -0.97 37.35
C ALA A 162 7.27 -2.41 37.00
N ALA A 163 8.52 -2.66 36.61
CA ALA A 163 9.02 -4.00 36.32
C ALA A 163 8.96 -4.93 37.54
N ARG A 164 9.23 -4.41 38.74
CA ARG A 164 9.07 -5.18 39.99
C ARG A 164 7.61 -5.50 40.28
N GLU A 165 6.71 -4.53 40.13
CA GLU A 165 5.27 -4.75 40.30
C GLU A 165 4.75 -5.84 39.34
N GLU A 166 5.17 -5.78 38.08
CA GLU A 166 4.82 -6.75 37.04
C GLU A 166 5.41 -8.14 37.33
N ALA A 167 6.70 -8.22 37.70
CA ALA A 167 7.34 -9.48 38.08
C ALA A 167 6.67 -10.12 39.30
N VAL A 168 6.28 -9.33 40.32
CA VAL A 168 5.53 -9.83 41.48
C VAL A 168 4.18 -10.40 41.05
N HIS A 169 3.48 -9.74 40.12
CA HIS A 169 2.21 -10.23 39.59
C HIS A 169 2.38 -11.54 38.79
N GLU A 170 3.36 -11.58 37.88
CA GLU A 170 3.74 -12.76 37.08
C GLU A 170 4.06 -13.94 38.01
N ILE A 171 4.94 -13.75 38.99
CA ILE A 171 5.33 -14.78 39.96
C ILE A 171 4.12 -15.34 40.70
N ASN A 172 3.22 -14.48 41.20
CA ASN A 172 2.07 -14.93 41.97
C ASN A 172 1.07 -15.74 41.12
N MET A 173 0.84 -15.30 39.88
CA MET A 173 -0.04 -15.99 38.93
C MET A 173 0.55 -17.34 38.53
N THR A 174 1.77 -17.35 38.03
CA THR A 174 2.45 -18.56 37.54
C THR A 174 2.70 -19.57 38.65
N LEU A 175 3.04 -19.12 39.87
CA LEU A 175 3.13 -20.02 41.02
C LEU A 175 1.76 -20.57 41.43
N GLY A 176 0.67 -19.83 41.23
CA GLY A 176 -0.70 -20.32 41.41
C GLY A 176 -1.07 -21.43 40.44
N GLU A 177 -0.58 -21.34 39.20
CA GLU A 177 -0.83 -22.35 38.16
C GLU A 177 -0.03 -23.63 38.39
N TYR A 178 1.27 -23.53 38.73
CA TYR A 178 2.11 -24.70 38.96
C TYR A 178 1.94 -25.32 40.35
N LEU A 179 1.65 -24.50 41.36
CA LEU A 179 1.40 -24.92 42.74
C LEU A 179 0.03 -24.37 43.18
N PRO A 180 -1.08 -25.00 42.78
CA PRO A 180 -2.40 -24.56 43.20
C PRO A 180 -2.56 -24.66 44.73
N SER A 181 -3.27 -23.71 45.34
CA SER A 181 -3.54 -23.69 46.79
C SER A 181 -4.60 -24.71 47.22
N GLU A 182 -5.38 -25.21 46.26
CA GLU A 182 -6.44 -26.19 46.44
C GLU A 182 -6.23 -27.33 45.41
N GLY A 183 -6.27 -28.59 45.85
CA GLY A 183 -5.98 -29.76 45.00
C GLY A 183 -5.13 -30.81 45.71
N ASP A 184 -4.91 -31.94 45.06
CA ASP A 184 -4.01 -32.99 45.58
C ASP A 184 -2.55 -32.64 45.24
N GLU A 185 -1.58 -33.15 46.01
CA GLU A 185 -0.14 -32.96 45.69
C GLU A 185 0.24 -33.48 44.28
N ALA A 186 -0.58 -34.35 43.69
CA ALA A 186 -0.41 -34.84 42.33
C ALA A 186 -0.65 -33.76 41.24
N ASP A 187 -1.37 -32.69 41.57
CA ASP A 187 -1.67 -31.58 40.67
C ASP A 187 -0.54 -30.54 40.62
N GLN A 188 0.50 -30.69 41.47
CA GLN A 188 1.64 -29.79 41.52
C GLN A 188 2.68 -30.14 40.44
N ASP A 189 3.00 -29.17 39.58
CA ASP A 189 4.05 -29.32 38.56
C ASP A 189 5.34 -28.60 38.97
N ILE A 190 6.07 -29.26 39.88
CA ILE A 190 7.38 -28.78 40.38
C ILE A 190 8.42 -28.69 39.24
N ARG A 191 8.34 -29.59 38.24
CA ARG A 191 9.29 -29.59 37.12
C ARG A 191 9.04 -28.39 36.20
N GLY A 192 7.77 -28.08 35.92
CA GLY A 192 7.36 -26.90 35.17
C GLY A 192 7.80 -25.62 35.87
N LEU A 193 7.54 -25.50 37.18
CA LEU A 193 7.99 -24.36 37.98
C LEU A 193 9.52 -24.18 37.94
N ALA A 194 10.28 -25.27 38.09
CA ALA A 194 11.74 -25.22 38.04
C ALA A 194 12.28 -24.83 36.66
N GLY A 195 11.63 -25.32 35.59
CA GLY A 195 11.94 -24.92 34.22
C GLY A 195 11.69 -23.44 33.97
N TRP A 196 10.50 -22.96 34.34
CA TRP A 196 10.12 -21.55 34.21
C TRP A 196 11.02 -20.62 35.04
N ALA A 197 11.31 -20.94 36.30
CA ALA A 197 12.18 -20.12 37.15
C ALA A 197 13.62 -20.03 36.60
N MET A 198 14.11 -21.13 36.01
CA MET A 198 15.41 -21.17 35.36
C MET A 198 15.42 -20.35 34.06
N GLU A 199 14.38 -20.46 33.23
CA GLU A 199 14.29 -19.73 31.96
C GLU A 199 14.10 -18.22 32.18
N ARG A 200 13.22 -17.84 33.11
CA ARG A 200 12.81 -16.45 33.33
C ARG A 200 13.81 -15.66 34.17
N PHE A 201 14.29 -16.25 35.27
CA PHE A 201 15.12 -15.57 36.28
C PHE A 201 16.50 -16.18 36.47
N ASN A 202 16.88 -17.20 35.66
CA ASN A 202 18.11 -17.97 35.85
C ASN A 202 18.23 -18.56 37.27
N LEU A 203 17.09 -18.85 37.91
CA LEU A 203 17.02 -19.33 39.28
C LEU A 203 16.81 -20.83 39.29
N LYS A 204 17.77 -21.56 39.86
CA LYS A 204 17.60 -22.99 40.12
C LYS A 204 16.64 -23.20 41.30
N VAL A 205 15.48 -23.76 41.00
CA VAL A 205 14.49 -24.25 41.98
C VAL A 205 14.49 -25.78 41.93
N THR A 206 14.57 -26.43 43.09
CA THR A 206 14.56 -27.89 43.22
C THR A 206 13.29 -28.39 43.92
N ALA A 207 12.99 -29.69 43.81
CA ALA A 207 11.85 -30.28 44.52
C ALA A 207 11.98 -30.15 46.05
N SER A 208 13.20 -30.25 46.57
CA SER A 208 13.48 -29.97 48.00
C SER A 208 13.15 -28.53 48.37
N ASP A 209 13.48 -27.56 47.52
CA ASP A 209 13.10 -26.15 47.76
C ASP A 209 11.57 -25.97 47.86
N VAL A 210 10.78 -26.70 47.08
CA VAL A 210 9.31 -26.60 47.12
C VAL A 210 8.71 -27.30 48.34
N HIS A 211 9.29 -28.41 48.79
CA HIS A 211 8.83 -29.15 49.97
C HIS A 211 9.28 -28.50 51.29
N ASP A 212 10.50 -27.96 51.33
CA ASP A 212 11.13 -27.46 52.55
C ASP A 212 10.83 -25.96 52.81
N LEU A 213 10.57 -25.17 51.76
CA LEU A 213 10.24 -23.74 51.90
C LEU A 213 8.73 -23.53 51.99
N SER A 214 8.32 -22.56 52.80
CA SER A 214 6.93 -22.10 52.72
C SER A 214 6.68 -21.44 51.36
N ARG A 215 5.44 -21.46 50.88
CA ARG A 215 5.03 -20.75 49.65
C ARG A 215 5.51 -19.29 49.65
N ARG A 216 5.43 -18.63 50.82
CA ARG A 216 5.88 -17.25 50.99
C ARG A 216 7.39 -17.11 50.78
N ASP A 217 8.19 -18.04 51.30
CA ASP A 217 9.65 -17.98 51.17
C ASP A 217 10.10 -18.31 49.74
N LEU A 218 9.37 -19.20 49.05
CA LEU A 218 9.59 -19.46 47.62
C LEU A 218 9.25 -18.24 46.75
N ILE A 219 8.13 -17.56 47.03
CA ILE A 219 7.78 -16.28 46.40
C ILE A 219 8.88 -15.24 46.64
N ASN A 220 9.35 -15.08 47.88
CA ASN A 220 10.41 -14.12 48.21
C ASN A 220 11.69 -14.42 47.43
N ARG A 221 12.10 -15.69 47.34
CA ARG A 221 13.29 -16.09 46.59
C ARG A 221 13.19 -15.80 45.09
N LEU A 222 12.01 -16.03 44.50
CA LEU A 222 11.73 -15.67 43.11
C LEU A 222 11.73 -14.16 42.90
N GLN A 223 11.13 -13.40 43.83
CA GLN A 223 11.11 -11.93 43.78
C GLN A 223 12.50 -11.31 43.97
N GLU A 224 13.36 -11.90 44.81
CA GLU A 224 14.75 -11.49 44.99
C GLU A 224 15.57 -11.72 43.71
N ALA A 225 15.41 -12.87 43.06
CA ALA A 225 16.06 -13.15 41.78
C ALA A 225 15.60 -12.18 40.67
N ALA A 226 14.29 -11.91 40.59
CA ALA A 226 13.72 -10.94 39.66
C ALA A 226 14.23 -9.52 39.96
N ALA A 227 14.31 -9.13 41.23
CA ALA A 227 14.84 -7.84 41.68
C ALA A 227 16.29 -7.64 41.23
N GLU A 228 17.14 -8.65 41.41
CA GLU A 228 18.55 -8.61 41.01
C GLU A 228 18.68 -8.45 39.48
N GLN A 229 17.90 -9.19 38.71
CA GLN A 229 17.88 -9.05 37.25
C GLN A 229 17.44 -7.65 36.79
N ILE A 230 16.40 -7.09 37.41
CA ILE A 230 15.88 -5.73 37.10
C ILE A 230 16.90 -4.64 37.48
N ASP A 231 17.58 -4.79 38.62
CA ASP A 231 18.57 -3.81 39.06
C ASP A 231 19.81 -3.79 38.15
N ASN A 232 20.23 -4.97 37.70
CA ASN A 232 21.36 -5.15 36.80
C ASN A 232 21.05 -4.81 35.33
N ALA A 233 19.78 -4.60 34.98
CA ALA A 233 19.40 -4.21 33.62
C ALA A 233 19.95 -2.83 33.25
N ASP A 234 20.52 -2.73 32.04
CA ASP A 234 20.99 -1.47 31.50
C ASP A 234 19.83 -0.60 31.03
N LEU A 235 19.60 0.49 31.75
CA LEU A 235 18.60 1.50 31.43
C LEU A 235 19.25 2.83 30.99
N SER A 236 20.55 2.81 30.67
CA SER A 236 21.27 4.03 30.29
C SER A 236 20.75 4.68 29.01
N GLY A 237 20.08 3.93 28.13
CA GLY A 237 19.43 4.43 26.92
C GLY A 237 18.33 5.47 27.17
N ILE A 238 17.73 5.49 28.37
CA ILE A 238 16.73 6.51 28.76
C ILE A 238 17.31 7.93 28.66
N ALA A 239 18.63 8.08 28.81
CA ALA A 239 19.29 9.37 28.71
C ALA A 239 19.16 10.02 27.32
N GLU A 240 19.00 9.24 26.24
CA GLU A 240 18.79 9.79 24.88
C GLU A 240 17.48 10.59 24.80
N PHE A 241 16.45 10.14 25.51
CA PHE A 241 15.12 10.77 25.49
C PHE A 241 15.01 11.97 26.44
N CYS A 242 15.93 12.10 27.40
CA CYS A 242 15.92 13.16 28.42
C CYS A 242 16.70 14.42 27.99
N ILE A 243 17.07 14.53 26.72
CA ILE A 243 17.74 15.73 26.21
C ILE A 243 16.77 16.92 26.15
N PRO A 244 17.24 18.15 26.38
CA PRO A 244 16.40 19.34 26.22
C PRO A 244 15.78 19.38 24.82
N ASN A 245 14.47 19.60 24.75
CA ASN A 245 13.71 19.66 23.49
C ASN A 245 13.86 18.39 22.62
N HIS A 246 13.91 17.22 23.24
CA HIS A 246 14.01 15.92 22.56
C HIS A 246 13.04 15.78 21.37
N GLY A 247 11.78 16.18 21.54
CA GLY A 247 10.78 16.17 20.47
C GLY A 247 11.19 16.97 19.23
N ALA A 248 11.69 18.19 19.40
CA ALA A 248 12.18 19.01 18.29
C ALA A 248 13.41 18.40 17.60
N VAL A 249 14.33 17.81 18.38
CA VAL A 249 15.50 17.11 17.83
C VAL A 249 15.06 15.87 17.03
N ALA A 250 14.14 15.08 17.56
CA ALA A 250 13.59 13.91 16.88
C ALA A 250 12.83 14.29 15.60
N LEU A 251 12.06 15.38 15.61
CA LEU A 251 11.36 15.90 14.44
C LEU A 251 12.33 16.36 13.33
N THR A 252 13.41 17.07 13.67
CA THR A 252 14.43 17.44 12.66
C THR A 252 15.18 16.22 12.12
N ARG A 253 15.41 15.19 12.95
CA ARG A 253 15.98 13.91 12.52
C ARG A 253 15.03 13.21 11.55
N TRP A 254 13.74 13.11 11.88
CA TRP A 254 12.71 12.57 11.00
C TRP A 254 12.67 13.31 9.65
N LEU A 255 12.68 14.65 9.66
CA LEU A 255 12.68 15.44 8.43
C LEU A 255 13.89 15.11 7.56
N LYS A 256 15.08 15.03 8.17
CA LYS A 256 16.32 14.69 7.47
C LYS A 256 16.30 13.28 6.92
N ASP A 257 15.83 12.29 7.68
CA ASP A 257 15.79 10.90 7.24
C ASP A 257 14.78 10.71 6.10
N LYS A 258 13.64 11.41 6.16
CA LYS A 258 12.59 11.34 5.15
C LYS A 258 12.93 12.09 3.87
N THR A 259 13.42 13.32 3.99
CA THR A 259 13.53 14.24 2.86
C THR A 259 14.97 14.59 2.49
N GLY A 260 15.95 14.25 3.33
CA GLY A 260 17.33 14.72 3.23
C GLY A 260 17.54 16.16 3.71
N ILE A 261 16.48 16.87 4.09
CA ILE A 261 16.53 18.29 4.49
C ILE A 261 17.06 18.40 5.91
N SER A 262 18.11 19.20 6.09
CA SER A 262 18.66 19.49 7.42
C SER A 262 18.09 20.80 7.95
N MET A 263 17.55 20.77 9.17
CA MET A 263 16.96 21.91 9.87
C MET A 263 17.53 21.98 11.28
N ASP A 264 17.81 23.19 11.77
CA ASP A 264 18.27 23.41 13.14
C ASP A 264 17.07 23.30 14.11
N PRO A 265 17.12 22.44 15.15
CA PRO A 265 16.08 22.36 16.17
C PRO A 265 15.70 23.71 16.81
N ALA A 266 16.63 24.66 16.89
CA ALA A 266 16.34 26.01 17.40
C ALA A 266 15.20 26.70 16.61
N THR A 267 15.12 26.45 15.30
CA THR A 267 14.09 27.01 14.42
C THR A 267 12.67 26.53 14.78
N ILE A 268 12.56 25.36 15.41
CA ILE A 268 11.30 24.78 15.90
C ILE A 268 10.99 25.32 17.30
N ILE A 269 12.00 25.38 18.16
CA ILE A 269 11.88 25.84 19.55
C ILE A 269 11.46 27.31 19.63
N ASP A 270 11.90 28.14 18.68
CA ASP A 270 11.59 29.57 18.61
C ASP A 270 10.15 29.88 18.17
N LYS A 271 9.34 28.88 17.83
CA LYS A 271 7.95 29.04 17.36
C LYS A 271 6.94 28.82 18.49
N GLU A 272 5.85 29.58 18.46
CA GLU A 272 4.83 29.52 19.51
C GLU A 272 3.69 28.54 19.17
N THR A 273 3.42 28.34 17.88
CA THR A 273 2.29 27.53 17.42
C THR A 273 2.71 26.36 16.54
N THR A 274 1.92 25.29 16.56
CA THR A 274 2.06 24.13 15.68
C THR A 274 2.06 24.53 14.20
N GLU A 275 1.18 25.45 13.81
CA GLU A 275 1.07 25.93 12.43
C GLU A 275 2.35 26.65 11.97
N GLU A 276 2.93 27.52 12.80
CA GLU A 276 4.21 28.18 12.47
C GLU A 276 5.37 27.20 12.29
N ILE A 277 5.34 26.07 13.01
CA ILE A 277 6.34 25.00 12.89
C ILE A 277 6.13 24.25 11.58
N VAL A 278 4.88 23.88 11.27
CA VAL A 278 4.51 23.23 10.00
C VAL A 278 4.91 24.11 8.83
N ASP A 279 4.55 25.39 8.83
CA ASP A 279 4.92 26.36 7.80
C ASP A 279 6.44 26.45 7.62
N ALA A 280 7.21 26.51 8.71
CA ALA A 280 8.67 26.57 8.65
C ALA A 280 9.28 25.29 8.04
N ILE A 281 8.70 24.12 8.31
CA ILE A 281 9.13 22.86 7.68
C ILE A 281 8.75 22.86 6.20
N LEU A 282 7.50 23.22 5.88
CA LEU A 282 6.99 23.26 4.51
C LEU A 282 7.76 24.26 3.63
N ASP A 283 8.16 25.41 4.16
CA ASP A 283 9.02 26.36 3.46
C ASP A 283 10.34 25.73 3.03
N ASN A 284 10.95 24.89 3.87
CA ASN A 284 12.18 24.18 3.53
C ASN A 284 11.93 23.06 2.52
N VAL A 285 10.81 22.33 2.67
CA VAL A 285 10.35 21.31 1.71
C VAL A 285 10.12 21.93 0.34
N HIS A 286 9.43 23.07 0.25
CA HIS A 286 9.18 23.80 -0.99
C HIS A 286 10.50 24.25 -1.64
N LYS A 287 11.45 24.78 -0.88
CA LYS A 287 12.78 25.17 -1.39
C LYS A 287 13.57 23.97 -1.94
N ALA A 288 13.54 22.85 -1.21
CA ALA A 288 14.18 21.61 -1.65
C ALA A 288 13.53 21.07 -2.94
N TYR A 289 12.20 21.10 -3.01
CA TYR A 289 11.47 20.68 -4.20
C TYR A 289 11.70 21.62 -5.39
N ALA A 290 11.74 22.94 -5.19
CA ALA A 290 12.05 23.90 -6.25
C ALA A 290 13.44 23.66 -6.86
N THR A 291 14.43 23.33 -6.02
CA THR A 291 15.77 22.92 -6.49
C THR A 291 15.68 21.67 -7.38
N ARG A 292 14.86 20.71 -6.97
CA ARG A 292 14.60 19.49 -7.74
C ARG A 292 13.88 19.76 -9.06
N GLU A 293 12.91 20.67 -9.09
CA GLU A 293 12.19 21.05 -10.32
C GLU A 293 13.13 21.59 -11.41
N VAL A 294 14.24 22.18 -10.99
CA VAL A 294 15.31 22.68 -11.87
C VAL A 294 16.27 21.56 -12.27
N GLU A 295 16.80 20.81 -11.31
CA GLU A 295 17.93 19.89 -11.54
C GLU A 295 17.50 18.53 -12.11
N TYR A 296 16.32 18.03 -11.72
CA TYR A 296 15.85 16.71 -12.12
C TYR A 296 15.60 16.59 -13.64
N PRO A 297 14.89 17.52 -14.32
CA PRO A 297 14.69 17.42 -15.77
C PRO A 297 15.99 17.40 -16.56
N VAL A 298 16.97 18.20 -16.14
CA VAL A 298 18.29 18.29 -16.78
C VAL A 298 19.05 16.98 -16.62
N SER A 299 19.19 16.50 -15.38
CA SER A 299 19.88 15.23 -15.09
C SER A 299 19.20 14.03 -15.76
N PHE A 300 17.86 13.97 -15.72
CA PHE A 300 17.06 12.97 -16.41
C PHE A 300 17.35 12.94 -17.90
N ARG A 301 17.29 14.10 -18.58
CA ARG A 301 17.53 14.18 -20.02
C ARG A 301 18.96 13.86 -20.39
N MET A 302 19.94 14.32 -19.62
CA MET A 302 21.33 13.95 -19.85
C MET A 302 21.54 12.44 -19.76
N SER A 303 21.01 11.79 -18.72
CA SER A 303 21.11 10.34 -18.54
C SER A 303 20.41 9.56 -19.66
N LEU A 304 19.20 9.99 -20.02
CA LEU A 304 18.43 9.40 -21.13
C LEU A 304 19.19 9.54 -22.45
N THR A 305 19.71 10.73 -22.74
CA THR A 305 20.49 10.98 -23.96
C THR A 305 21.75 10.14 -24.01
N MET A 306 22.50 10.02 -22.91
CA MET A 306 23.67 9.13 -22.85
C MET A 306 23.29 7.67 -23.15
N SER A 307 22.14 7.21 -22.64
CA SER A 307 21.61 5.88 -22.94
C SER A 307 21.19 5.71 -24.40
N MET A 308 20.61 6.74 -25.01
CA MET A 308 20.23 6.74 -26.43
C MET A 308 21.44 6.84 -27.38
N MET A 309 22.50 7.54 -26.98
CA MET A 309 23.75 7.65 -27.75
C MET A 309 24.42 6.30 -27.96
N GLN A 310 24.22 5.33 -27.06
CA GLN A 310 24.69 3.95 -27.27
C GLN A 310 23.98 3.24 -28.44
N ARG A 311 22.78 3.69 -28.84
CA ARG A 311 21.98 3.12 -29.92
C ARG A 311 22.11 3.91 -31.22
N ASP A 312 21.85 5.22 -31.17
CA ASP A 312 21.95 6.13 -32.31
C ASP A 312 22.43 7.53 -31.83
N PRO A 313 23.74 7.82 -31.95
CA PRO A 313 24.30 9.09 -31.51
C PRO A 313 23.70 10.32 -32.21
N LYS A 314 23.35 10.20 -33.50
CA LYS A 314 22.85 11.34 -34.28
C LYS A 314 21.43 11.67 -33.88
N ALA A 315 20.56 10.66 -33.80
CA ALA A 315 19.18 10.85 -33.37
C ALA A 315 19.11 11.37 -31.92
N ALA A 316 19.94 10.81 -31.02
CA ALA A 316 19.98 11.22 -29.62
C ALA A 316 20.39 12.69 -29.44
N ALA A 317 21.41 13.15 -30.16
CA ALA A 317 21.85 14.55 -30.12
C ALA A 317 20.78 15.50 -30.68
N ALA A 318 20.17 15.14 -31.81
CA ALA A 318 19.11 15.94 -32.42
C ALA A 318 17.87 16.05 -31.51
N GLU A 319 17.48 14.98 -30.83
CA GLU A 319 16.38 14.99 -29.88
C GLU A 319 16.67 15.84 -28.64
N PHE A 320 17.87 15.70 -28.07
CA PHE A 320 18.30 16.49 -26.91
C PHE A 320 18.30 18.00 -27.20
N VAL A 321 18.84 18.41 -28.35
CA VAL A 321 18.86 19.82 -28.76
C VAL A 321 17.46 20.35 -29.03
N ARG A 322 16.59 19.56 -29.69
CA ARG A 322 15.18 19.93 -29.87
C ARG A 322 14.47 20.15 -28.54
N TRP A 323 14.69 19.27 -27.55
CA TRP A 323 14.14 19.42 -26.21
C TRP A 323 14.64 20.72 -25.53
N ALA A 324 15.95 20.93 -25.50
CA ALA A 324 16.55 22.10 -24.85
C ALA A 324 16.05 23.41 -25.47
N ASN A 325 15.95 23.48 -26.80
CA ASN A 325 15.44 24.66 -27.49
C ASN A 325 13.94 24.86 -27.30
N ARG A 326 13.15 23.79 -27.35
CA ARG A 326 11.69 23.89 -27.16
C ARG A 326 11.34 24.42 -25.77
N ARG A 327 12.07 23.98 -24.74
CA ARG A 327 11.77 24.33 -23.35
C ARG A 327 12.39 25.65 -22.92
N TYR A 328 13.65 25.88 -23.27
CA TYR A 328 14.45 26.98 -22.73
C TYR A 328 14.81 28.04 -23.78
N ASN A 329 14.41 27.86 -25.05
CA ASN A 329 14.70 28.78 -26.16
C ASN A 329 16.19 29.13 -26.31
N LEU A 330 17.07 28.14 -26.15
CA LEU A 330 18.53 28.34 -26.12
C LEU A 330 19.18 28.55 -27.49
N GLY A 331 18.47 28.25 -28.59
CA GLY A 331 18.99 28.38 -29.95
C GLY A 331 20.19 27.49 -30.26
N TRP A 332 20.32 26.35 -29.56
CA TRP A 332 21.41 25.41 -29.72
C TRP A 332 21.33 24.65 -31.05
N GLU A 333 22.49 24.30 -31.61
CA GLU A 333 22.62 23.40 -32.75
C GLU A 333 23.17 22.03 -32.31
N GLU A 334 23.05 21.00 -33.16
CA GLU A 334 23.58 19.65 -32.90
C GLU A 334 25.10 19.63 -32.62
N SER A 335 25.83 20.66 -33.08
CA SER A 335 27.26 20.84 -32.84
C SER A 335 27.62 21.09 -31.37
N VAL A 336 26.67 21.56 -30.55
CA VAL A 336 26.88 21.83 -29.11
C VAL A 336 27.35 20.58 -28.37
N MET A 337 26.77 19.42 -28.69
CA MET A 337 27.11 18.13 -28.07
C MET A 337 28.53 17.64 -28.40
N ARG A 338 29.14 18.18 -29.47
CA ARG A 338 30.52 17.84 -29.88
C ARG A 338 31.55 18.89 -29.47
N THR A 339 31.11 20.12 -29.21
CA THR A 339 31.98 21.27 -28.96
C THR A 339 32.12 21.62 -27.49
N ARG A 340 31.15 21.25 -26.65
CA ARG A 340 31.16 21.52 -25.21
C ARG A 340 31.31 20.25 -24.38
N MET A 341 31.91 20.39 -23.19
CA MET A 341 31.99 19.31 -22.23
C MET A 341 30.61 19.04 -21.59
N PRO A 342 30.27 17.78 -21.22
CA PRO A 342 28.98 17.45 -20.61
C PRO A 342 28.62 18.30 -19.39
N GLN A 343 29.61 18.60 -18.54
CA GLN A 343 29.40 19.45 -17.36
C GLN A 343 28.98 20.88 -17.73
N GLN A 344 29.60 21.48 -18.76
CA GLN A 344 29.25 22.82 -19.21
C GLN A 344 27.82 22.86 -19.78
N ILE A 345 27.43 21.82 -20.52
CA ILE A 345 26.06 21.66 -21.03
C ILE A 345 25.07 21.56 -19.87
N GLN A 346 25.41 20.79 -18.83
CA GLN A 346 24.59 20.67 -17.63
C GLN A 346 24.42 22.01 -16.93
N ASP A 347 25.51 22.74 -16.69
CA ASP A 347 25.49 24.02 -15.96
C ASP A 347 24.66 25.08 -16.73
N ASP A 348 24.82 25.14 -18.06
CA ASP A 348 24.03 26.01 -18.93
C ASP A 348 22.53 25.67 -18.86
N LEU A 349 22.18 24.37 -18.88
CA LEU A 349 20.79 23.91 -18.78
C LEU A 349 20.20 24.16 -17.41
N VAL A 350 20.96 23.95 -16.32
CA VAL A 350 20.50 24.25 -14.95
C VAL A 350 20.23 25.74 -14.82
N LYS A 351 21.11 26.60 -15.35
CA LYS A 351 20.89 28.05 -15.36
C LYS A 351 19.62 28.43 -16.12
N ALA A 352 19.41 27.85 -17.30
CA ALA A 352 18.21 28.10 -18.09
C ALA A 352 16.93 27.55 -17.42
N ALA A 353 17.04 26.39 -16.76
CA ALA A 353 15.95 25.78 -16.01
C ALA A 353 15.55 26.63 -14.80
N ARG A 354 16.51 27.24 -14.08
CA ARG A 354 16.21 28.22 -13.01
C ARG A 354 15.43 29.41 -13.55
N GLN A 355 15.92 30.03 -14.62
CA GLN A 355 15.24 31.16 -15.26
C GLN A 355 13.83 30.80 -15.74
N PHE A 356 13.63 29.58 -16.25
CA PHE A 356 12.31 29.09 -16.64
C PHE A 356 11.41 28.89 -15.42
N SER A 357 11.91 28.27 -14.35
CA SER A 357 11.17 28.01 -13.11
C SER A 357 10.76 29.29 -12.39
N ASP A 358 11.62 30.31 -12.39
CA ASP A 358 11.37 31.62 -11.77
C ASP A 358 10.43 32.49 -12.62
N SER A 359 10.09 32.06 -13.83
CA SER A 359 9.23 32.80 -14.75
C SER A 359 7.81 32.25 -14.78
N ASP A 360 6.83 33.11 -15.07
CA ASP A 360 5.44 32.69 -15.32
C ASP A 360 5.26 31.99 -16.69
N ALA A 361 6.30 31.32 -17.23
CA ALA A 361 6.26 30.74 -18.57
C ALA A 361 5.19 29.66 -18.70
N ILE A 362 4.98 28.85 -17.65
CA ILE A 362 3.95 27.81 -17.64
C ILE A 362 2.57 28.45 -17.59
N GLU A 363 2.32 29.35 -16.64
CA GLU A 363 1.02 30.04 -16.53
C GLU A 363 0.68 30.80 -17.81
N LYS A 364 1.63 31.53 -18.40
CA LYS A 364 1.43 32.19 -19.71
C LYS A 364 1.10 31.18 -20.81
N ALA A 365 1.78 30.03 -20.85
CA ALA A 365 1.48 28.99 -21.82
C ALA A 365 0.09 28.37 -21.63
N VAL A 366 -0.38 28.26 -20.38
CA VAL A 366 -1.74 27.83 -20.05
C VAL A 366 -2.75 28.90 -20.46
N GLU A 367 -2.54 30.17 -20.11
CA GLU A 367 -3.39 31.29 -20.49
C GLU A 367 -3.56 31.40 -22.01
N GLU A 368 -2.46 31.28 -22.77
CA GLU A 368 -2.49 31.27 -24.23
C GLU A 368 -3.32 30.09 -24.78
N ALA A 369 -3.20 28.90 -24.19
CA ALA A 369 -3.97 27.74 -24.59
C ALA A 369 -5.46 27.90 -24.24
N LEU A 370 -5.78 28.44 -23.06
CA LEU A 370 -7.15 28.71 -22.61
C LEU A 370 -7.82 29.83 -23.41
N ALA A 371 -7.04 30.79 -23.94
CA ALA A 371 -7.55 31.83 -24.84
C ALA A 371 -8.07 31.28 -26.18
N CYS A 372 -7.74 30.04 -26.55
CA CYS A 372 -8.27 29.38 -27.74
C CYS A 372 -9.75 29.02 -27.57
N THR A 373 -10.63 29.86 -28.13
CA THR A 373 -12.09 29.70 -27.97
C THR A 373 -12.66 28.49 -28.72
N THR A 374 -12.15 28.16 -29.91
CA THR A 374 -12.65 27.04 -30.73
C THR A 374 -11.80 25.78 -30.63
N ARG A 375 -12.40 24.63 -30.95
CA ARG A 375 -11.73 23.31 -30.96
C ARG A 375 -10.59 23.28 -31.97
N GLU A 376 -10.80 23.89 -33.13
CA GLU A 376 -9.84 23.97 -34.22
C GLU A 376 -8.66 24.87 -33.85
N GLN A 377 -8.92 26.02 -33.22
CA GLN A 377 -7.88 26.92 -32.71
C GLN A 377 -7.01 26.22 -31.68
N LEU A 378 -7.63 25.55 -30.70
CA LEU A 378 -6.90 24.84 -29.66
C LEU A 378 -6.04 23.69 -30.25
N GLN A 379 -6.62 22.91 -31.17
CA GLN A 379 -5.89 21.82 -31.83
C GLN A 379 -4.72 22.35 -32.66
N GLN A 380 -4.89 23.49 -33.35
CA GLN A 380 -3.83 24.11 -34.14
C GLN A 380 -2.73 24.69 -33.25
N HIS A 381 -3.09 25.38 -32.17
CA HIS A 381 -2.13 25.92 -31.19
C HIS A 381 -1.22 24.82 -30.64
N PHE A 382 -1.77 23.66 -30.27
CA PHE A 382 -0.97 22.55 -29.77
C PHE A 382 -0.04 21.93 -30.82
N ARG A 383 -0.48 21.87 -32.09
CA ARG A 383 0.36 21.39 -33.20
C ARG A 383 1.50 22.33 -33.50
N GLU A 384 1.25 23.64 -33.51
CA GLU A 384 2.26 24.64 -33.83
C GLU A 384 3.27 24.83 -32.69
N ARG A 385 2.78 24.97 -31.45
CA ARG A 385 3.62 25.28 -30.29
C ARG A 385 4.31 24.05 -29.71
N TYR A 386 3.62 22.90 -29.66
CA TYR A 386 4.11 21.70 -28.96
C TYR A 386 4.36 20.51 -29.88
N ASP A 387 4.11 20.62 -31.18
CA ASP A 387 4.25 19.53 -32.15
C ASP A 387 3.45 18.28 -31.73
N THR A 388 2.28 18.50 -31.12
CA THR A 388 1.45 17.45 -30.52
C THR A 388 -0.01 17.72 -30.82
N ALA A 389 -0.78 16.66 -31.08
CA ALA A 389 -2.24 16.76 -31.20
C ALA A 389 -2.90 16.54 -29.83
N LEU A 390 -3.96 17.30 -29.53
CA LEU A 390 -4.79 16.99 -28.36
C LEU A 390 -5.64 15.75 -28.61
N PRO A 391 -5.81 14.88 -27.61
CA PRO A 391 -6.77 13.79 -27.65
C PRO A 391 -8.20 14.29 -27.96
N HIS A 392 -8.94 13.52 -28.77
CA HIS A 392 -10.30 13.89 -29.19
C HIS A 392 -11.29 14.09 -28.03
N TYR A 393 -11.09 13.43 -26.90
CA TYR A 393 -11.98 13.59 -25.75
C TYR A 393 -11.85 14.98 -25.11
N ILE A 394 -10.63 15.51 -24.97
CA ILE A 394 -10.39 16.87 -24.41
C ILE A 394 -11.07 17.93 -25.27
N LEU A 395 -11.00 17.78 -26.60
CA LEU A 395 -11.64 18.71 -27.54
C LEU A 395 -13.17 18.73 -27.44
N ARG A 396 -13.79 17.67 -26.90
CA ARG A 396 -15.25 17.58 -26.77
C ARG A 396 -15.78 18.19 -25.47
N LEU A 397 -14.92 18.36 -24.47
CA LEU A 397 -15.29 18.91 -23.17
C LEU A 397 -15.53 20.42 -23.23
N SER A 398 -16.20 20.94 -22.20
CA SER A 398 -16.54 22.36 -22.07
C SER A 398 -16.55 22.81 -20.63
N GLY A 399 -16.31 24.09 -20.38
CA GLY A 399 -16.26 24.66 -19.03
C GLY A 399 -15.04 24.20 -18.25
N LYS A 400 -15.15 24.21 -16.91
CA LYS A 400 -14.03 23.97 -15.99
C LYS A 400 -13.26 22.68 -16.27
N GLU A 401 -13.96 21.57 -16.57
CA GLU A 401 -13.31 20.28 -16.84
C GLU A 401 -12.40 20.31 -18.07
N ARG A 402 -12.77 21.09 -19.11
CA ARG A 402 -11.90 21.32 -20.27
C ARG A 402 -10.67 22.11 -19.84
N ASP A 403 -10.87 23.18 -19.09
CA ASP A 403 -9.80 24.10 -18.70
C ASP A 403 -8.75 23.39 -17.84
N ASP A 404 -9.20 22.61 -16.86
CA ASP A 404 -8.36 21.78 -15.99
C ASP A 404 -7.53 20.76 -16.82
N LEU A 405 -8.15 20.08 -17.79
CA LEU A 405 -7.46 19.12 -18.64
C LEU A 405 -6.51 19.77 -19.65
N VAL A 406 -6.82 20.96 -20.14
CA VAL A 406 -5.92 21.73 -21.02
C VAL A 406 -4.70 22.20 -20.23
N ARG A 407 -4.89 22.74 -19.02
CA ARG A 407 -3.81 23.09 -18.09
C ARG A 407 -2.91 21.89 -17.82
N ALA A 408 -3.48 20.78 -17.34
CA ALA A 408 -2.75 19.54 -17.08
C ALA A 408 -1.99 19.06 -18.32
N ARG A 409 -2.55 19.24 -19.52
CA ARG A 409 -1.86 18.86 -20.75
C ARG A 409 -0.68 19.77 -21.06
N VAL A 410 -0.81 21.09 -20.95
CA VAL A 410 0.32 22.04 -21.13
C VAL A 410 1.43 21.72 -20.14
N GLU A 411 1.09 21.52 -18.86
CA GLU A 411 2.04 21.13 -17.83
C GLU A 411 2.70 19.79 -18.12
N SER A 412 1.95 18.77 -18.56
CA SER A 412 2.51 17.47 -18.93
C SER A 412 3.52 17.54 -20.08
N ILE A 413 3.44 18.56 -20.93
CA ILE A 413 4.37 18.77 -22.04
C ILE A 413 5.60 19.55 -21.56
N LEU A 414 5.40 20.61 -20.78
CA LEU A 414 6.48 21.50 -20.33
C LEU A 414 7.28 20.91 -19.15
N ARG A 415 6.65 20.08 -18.32
CA ARG A 415 7.22 19.39 -17.15
C ARG A 415 7.24 17.87 -17.36
N GLU A 416 7.36 17.39 -18.61
CA GLU A 416 7.25 15.95 -18.96
C GLU A 416 8.04 15.02 -18.02
N GLU A 417 9.29 15.38 -17.71
CA GLU A 417 10.16 14.57 -16.86
C GLU A 417 9.67 14.54 -15.40
N LEU A 418 9.22 15.67 -14.87
CA LEU A 418 8.66 15.77 -13.51
C LEU A 418 7.31 15.06 -13.43
N VAL A 419 6.43 15.24 -14.41
CA VAL A 419 5.14 14.54 -14.45
C VAL A 419 5.36 13.03 -14.56
N TYR A 420 6.33 12.58 -15.34
CA TYR A 420 6.71 11.16 -15.36
C TYR A 420 7.18 10.68 -13.98
N PHE A 421 8.03 11.46 -13.32
CA PHE A 421 8.54 11.19 -11.98
C PHE A 421 7.43 11.10 -10.93
N GLU A 422 6.60 12.14 -10.83
CA GLU A 422 5.47 12.25 -9.91
C GLU A 422 4.51 11.07 -10.11
N ARG A 423 4.13 10.77 -11.36
CA ARG A 423 3.28 9.60 -11.68
C ARG A 423 3.92 8.29 -11.30
N ALA A 424 5.22 8.12 -11.58
CA ALA A 424 5.93 6.90 -11.28
C ALA A 424 5.94 6.63 -9.77
N ILE A 425 6.28 7.64 -8.95
CA ILE A 425 6.27 7.52 -7.49
C ILE A 425 4.86 7.23 -6.98
N MET A 426 3.87 8.01 -7.42
CA MET A 426 2.50 7.85 -6.95
C MET A 426 1.99 6.44 -7.26
N LEU A 427 2.18 5.92 -8.48
CA LEU A 427 1.76 4.56 -8.81
C LEU A 427 2.59 3.47 -8.10
N GLU A 428 3.89 3.69 -7.92
CA GLU A 428 4.77 2.77 -7.18
C GLU A 428 4.35 2.62 -5.72
N VAL A 429 3.77 3.66 -5.13
CA VAL A 429 3.33 3.68 -3.72
C VAL A 429 1.86 3.27 -3.59
N LEU A 430 0.96 3.79 -4.44
CA LEU A 430 -0.48 3.54 -4.39
C LEU A 430 -0.84 2.07 -4.65
N ASP A 431 -0.34 1.48 -5.74
CA ASP A 431 -0.79 0.15 -6.18
C ASP A 431 -0.42 -0.97 -5.18
N PRO A 432 0.78 -1.02 -4.59
CA PRO A 432 1.10 -2.01 -3.56
C PRO A 432 0.32 -1.81 -2.27
N ALA A 433 0.15 -0.57 -1.81
CA ALA A 433 -0.58 -0.29 -0.56
C ALA A 433 -2.05 -0.74 -0.65
N TRP A 434 -2.70 -0.46 -1.78
CA TRP A 434 -4.08 -0.89 -1.99
C TRP A 434 -4.21 -2.41 -2.09
N LYS A 435 -3.30 -3.09 -2.77
CA LYS A 435 -3.30 -4.56 -2.82
C LYS A 435 -3.17 -5.17 -1.43
N GLU A 436 -2.26 -4.64 -0.62
CA GLU A 436 -2.09 -5.08 0.77
C GLU A 436 -3.35 -4.81 1.59
N HIS A 437 -3.96 -3.63 1.46
CA HIS A 437 -5.21 -3.31 2.13
C HIS A 437 -6.35 -4.25 1.73
N LEU A 438 -6.53 -4.54 0.44
CA LEU A 438 -7.51 -5.51 -0.04
C LEU A 438 -7.31 -6.89 0.60
N TYR A 439 -6.05 -7.32 0.72
CA TYR A 439 -5.70 -8.59 1.36
C TYR A 439 -6.05 -8.57 2.86
N ARG A 440 -5.65 -7.52 3.59
CA ARG A 440 -6.01 -7.38 5.01
C ARG A 440 -7.54 -7.30 5.21
N MET A 441 -8.29 -6.66 4.31
CA MET A 441 -9.75 -6.59 4.37
C MET A 441 -10.44 -7.93 4.12
N ASP A 442 -9.86 -8.77 3.27
CA ASP A 442 -10.32 -10.15 3.04
C ASP A 442 -10.12 -11.00 4.32
N GLN A 443 -8.93 -10.91 4.93
CA GLN A 443 -8.64 -11.56 6.21
C GLN A 443 -9.55 -11.07 7.34
N LEU A 444 -9.80 -9.76 7.42
CA LEU A 444 -10.70 -9.19 8.41
C LEU A 444 -12.11 -9.75 8.24
N ARG A 445 -12.62 -9.84 7.00
CA ARG A 445 -13.96 -10.38 6.73
C ARG A 445 -14.09 -11.83 7.18
N ASP A 446 -13.06 -12.65 6.97
CA ASP A 446 -13.07 -14.06 7.34
C ASP A 446 -12.97 -14.26 8.85
N THR A 447 -12.23 -13.39 9.56
CA THR A 447 -12.01 -13.50 11.01
C THR A 447 -13.09 -12.82 11.86
N ILE A 448 -13.78 -11.80 11.34
CA ILE A 448 -14.75 -11.01 12.12
C ILE A 448 -15.95 -11.83 12.60
N GLY A 449 -16.29 -12.92 11.90
CA GLY A 449 -17.34 -13.85 12.30
C GLY A 449 -17.11 -14.45 13.69
N PHE A 450 -15.85 -14.62 14.11
CA PHE A 450 -15.50 -15.11 15.45
C PHE A 450 -15.67 -14.04 16.54
N ARG A 451 -15.73 -12.73 16.21
CA ARG A 451 -16.00 -11.68 17.21
C ARG A 451 -17.46 -11.66 17.68
N ALA A 452 -18.37 -12.33 16.96
CA ALA A 452 -19.77 -12.49 17.36
C ALA A 452 -19.93 -13.18 18.74
N PHE A 453 -18.93 -13.95 19.17
CA PHE A 453 -18.91 -14.59 20.49
C PHE A 453 -18.71 -13.60 21.65
N SER A 454 -18.27 -12.37 21.37
CA SER A 454 -17.97 -11.32 22.36
C SER A 454 -19.11 -10.32 22.58
N GLN A 455 -20.34 -10.65 22.19
CA GLN A 455 -21.54 -9.80 22.31
C GLN A 455 -21.52 -8.46 21.53
N SER A 456 -20.46 -8.18 20.77
CA SER A 456 -20.41 -7.06 19.83
C SER A 456 -20.98 -7.45 18.46
N ASP A 457 -21.65 -6.53 17.77
CA ASP A 457 -22.11 -6.75 16.38
C ASP A 457 -20.90 -6.84 15.43
N PRO A 458 -20.63 -8.00 14.80
CA PRO A 458 -19.49 -8.18 13.90
C PRO A 458 -19.45 -7.16 12.77
N ARG A 459 -20.61 -6.66 12.34
CA ARG A 459 -20.68 -5.71 11.24
C ARG A 459 -20.17 -4.34 11.66
N ILE A 460 -20.53 -3.89 12.86
CA ILE A 460 -20.06 -2.59 13.39
C ILE A 460 -18.55 -2.66 13.60
N GLU A 461 -18.07 -3.77 14.16
CA GLU A 461 -16.64 -4.01 14.33
C GLU A 461 -15.92 -4.05 12.98
N TYR A 462 -16.46 -4.73 11.97
CA TYR A 462 -15.90 -4.72 10.61
C TYR A 462 -15.82 -3.29 10.04
N LYS A 463 -16.87 -2.47 10.22
CA LYS A 463 -16.88 -1.07 9.78
C LYS A 463 -15.75 -0.28 10.45
N ARG A 464 -15.63 -0.40 11.78
CA ARG A 464 -14.65 0.33 12.58
C ARG A 464 -13.22 -0.08 12.28
N GLU A 465 -12.97 -1.39 12.26
CA GLU A 465 -11.66 -1.98 11.98
C GLU A 465 -11.23 -1.70 10.53
N GLY A 466 -12.15 -1.89 9.57
CA GLY A 466 -11.88 -1.62 8.16
C GLY A 466 -11.60 -0.15 7.86
N ALA A 467 -12.26 0.78 8.56
CA ALA A 467 -11.97 2.21 8.47
C ALA A 467 -10.58 2.53 9.06
N ARG A 468 -10.28 2.03 10.26
CA ARG A 468 -8.96 2.22 10.89
C ARG A 468 -7.82 1.71 10.01
N MET A 469 -7.97 0.52 9.42
CA MET A 469 -6.96 -0.06 8.53
C MET A 469 -6.78 0.76 7.24
N TYR A 470 -7.84 1.40 6.75
CA TYR A 470 -7.76 2.30 5.61
C TYR A 470 -7.03 3.59 5.96
N ASP A 471 -7.30 4.18 7.12
CA ASP A 471 -6.60 5.36 7.62
C ASP A 471 -5.10 5.08 7.85
N GLU A 472 -4.76 3.92 8.42
CA GLU A 472 -3.38 3.42 8.54
C GLU A 472 -2.69 3.28 7.16
N MET A 473 -3.41 2.74 6.17
CA MET A 473 -2.90 2.64 4.81
C MET A 473 -2.66 4.03 4.22
N LEU A 474 -3.59 4.97 4.38
CA LEU A 474 -3.43 6.35 3.91
C LEU A 474 -2.25 7.07 4.58
N ALA A 475 -2.06 6.91 5.89
CA ALA A 475 -0.90 7.46 6.60
C ALA A 475 0.41 6.89 6.03
N SER A 476 0.49 5.56 5.84
CA SER A 476 1.67 4.93 5.24
C SER A 476 1.92 5.39 3.80
N LEU A 477 0.86 5.65 3.03
CA LEU A 477 0.96 6.20 1.68
C LEU A 477 1.59 7.59 1.70
N ARG A 478 1.10 8.49 2.55
CA ARG A 478 1.63 9.86 2.69
C ARG A 478 3.10 9.88 3.07
N ASP A 479 3.48 9.07 4.05
CA ASP A 479 4.88 8.96 4.49
C ASP A 479 5.81 8.47 3.37
N LYS A 480 5.38 7.47 2.61
CA LYS A 480 6.17 6.93 1.49
C LYS A 480 6.26 7.91 0.33
N VAL A 481 5.17 8.60 -0.01
CA VAL A 481 5.18 9.63 -1.06
C VAL A 481 6.12 10.77 -0.67
N THR A 482 6.06 11.24 0.58
CA THR A 482 6.96 12.25 1.12
C THR A 482 8.41 11.82 0.98
N GLU A 483 8.74 10.62 1.44
CA GLU A 483 10.10 10.08 1.35
C GLU A 483 10.58 9.92 -0.10
N TYR A 484 9.76 9.30 -0.96
CA TYR A 484 10.16 8.97 -2.33
C TYR A 484 10.30 10.21 -3.21
N THR A 485 9.53 11.26 -2.93
CA THR A 485 9.60 12.54 -3.65
C THR A 485 11.00 13.14 -3.60
N PHE A 486 11.72 12.98 -2.49
CA PHE A 486 13.07 13.51 -2.33
C PHE A 486 14.16 12.47 -2.59
N THR A 487 13.94 11.21 -2.22
CA THR A 487 14.99 10.17 -2.25
C THR A 487 15.09 9.41 -3.57
N ARG A 488 13.99 9.22 -4.31
CA ARG A 488 13.99 8.37 -5.52
C ARG A 488 14.38 9.16 -6.76
N GLN A 489 14.96 8.48 -7.75
CA GLN A 489 15.22 9.02 -9.10
C GLN A 489 14.86 7.96 -10.16
N PRO A 490 13.57 7.77 -10.48
CA PRO A 490 13.13 6.84 -11.52
C PRO A 490 13.72 7.25 -12.87
N MET A 491 14.63 6.42 -13.38
CA MET A 491 15.15 6.59 -14.73
C MET A 491 14.22 5.94 -15.76
N PRO A 492 14.05 6.54 -16.95
CA PRO A 492 13.23 5.97 -17.99
C PRO A 492 13.91 4.71 -18.52
N ARG A 493 13.18 3.58 -18.51
CA ARG A 493 13.65 2.38 -19.20
C ARG A 493 13.43 2.54 -20.69
N LEU A 494 14.52 2.64 -21.47
CA LEU A 494 14.43 2.56 -22.93
C LEU A 494 13.74 1.24 -23.30
N ALA A 495 12.71 1.31 -24.14
CA ALA A 495 12.07 0.12 -24.68
C ALA A 495 13.14 -0.84 -25.24
N PRO A 496 13.02 -2.17 -25.01
CA PRO A 496 13.92 -3.15 -25.62
C PRO A 496 13.96 -2.92 -27.13
N ARG A 497 15.14 -3.01 -27.76
CA ARG A 497 15.23 -2.93 -29.22
C ARG A 497 14.27 -3.99 -29.77
N ALA A 498 13.26 -3.58 -30.55
CA ALA A 498 12.37 -4.52 -31.20
C ALA A 498 13.25 -5.57 -31.90
N ALA A 499 13.13 -6.83 -31.48
CA ALA A 499 13.86 -7.91 -32.12
C ALA A 499 13.54 -7.84 -33.62
N ALA A 500 14.57 -7.86 -34.46
CA ALA A 500 14.35 -7.90 -35.90
C ALA A 500 13.35 -9.03 -36.19
N PRO A 501 12.28 -8.78 -36.97
CA PRO A 501 11.30 -9.81 -37.26
C PRO A 501 12.06 -11.04 -37.75
N PRO A 502 11.75 -12.24 -37.21
CA PRO A 502 12.48 -13.44 -37.59
C PRO A 502 12.47 -13.53 -39.11
N GLN A 503 13.66 -13.59 -39.72
CA GLN A 503 13.79 -13.77 -41.15
C GLN A 503 12.93 -14.99 -41.50
N ARG A 504 11.87 -14.78 -42.28
CA ARG A 504 11.03 -15.88 -42.76
C ARG A 504 11.99 -16.83 -43.48
N ARG A 505 12.27 -17.98 -42.87
CA ARG A 505 12.99 -19.06 -43.55
C ARG A 505 12.23 -19.31 -44.86
N PRO A 506 12.91 -19.33 -46.02
CA PRO A 506 12.25 -19.72 -47.26
C PRO A 506 11.62 -21.10 -47.03
N PRO A 507 10.40 -21.34 -47.55
CA PRO A 507 9.72 -22.61 -47.34
C PRO A 507 10.64 -23.74 -47.79
N ALA A 508 10.86 -24.72 -46.91
CA ALA A 508 11.66 -25.89 -47.21
C ALA A 508 11.09 -26.56 -48.47
N GLY A 509 11.91 -26.64 -49.52
CA GLY A 509 11.55 -27.35 -50.75
C GLY A 509 11.15 -28.79 -50.42
N ARG A 510 10.07 -29.27 -51.03
CA ARG A 510 9.61 -30.65 -50.89
C ARG A 510 10.78 -31.61 -51.17
N PRO A 511 11.05 -32.60 -50.29
CA PRO A 511 12.05 -33.62 -50.59
C PRO A 511 11.59 -34.45 -51.81
N ALA A 512 12.52 -34.66 -52.74
CA ALA A 512 12.29 -35.49 -53.92
C ALA A 512 12.12 -36.97 -53.52
N PRO A 513 11.31 -37.77 -54.25
CA PRO A 513 11.13 -39.18 -53.94
C PRO A 513 12.41 -39.97 -54.22
N ILE A 514 12.82 -40.81 -53.27
CA ILE A 514 13.93 -41.75 -53.41
C ILE A 514 13.43 -43.01 -54.12
N GLY A 515 14.03 -43.35 -55.28
CA GLY A 515 13.96 -44.70 -55.82
C GLY A 515 14.06 -44.83 -57.34
N ALA A 516 15.28 -44.94 -57.87
CA ALA A 516 15.70 -45.83 -58.97
C ALA A 516 17.18 -45.61 -59.32
N PRO A 517 17.93 -46.65 -59.78
CA PRO A 517 19.38 -46.74 -59.63
C PRO A 517 20.20 -46.02 -60.70
N ALA A 518 21.46 -45.75 -60.36
CA ALA A 518 22.45 -45.03 -61.16
C ALA A 518 22.92 -45.80 -62.42
N PRO A 519 23.19 -45.12 -63.54
CA PRO A 519 24.02 -45.65 -64.61
C PRO A 519 25.49 -45.27 -64.44
N LEU A 520 26.34 -46.18 -64.94
CA LEU A 520 27.81 -46.18 -64.93
C LEU A 520 28.45 -44.97 -65.62
N GLY A 521 29.68 -44.66 -65.18
CA GLY A 521 30.39 -43.43 -65.49
C GLY A 521 31.25 -43.42 -66.75
N SER A 522 31.82 -42.24 -66.97
CA SER A 522 33.04 -41.93 -67.74
C SER A 522 33.74 -40.82 -66.93
N GLY A 523 35.00 -40.88 -66.53
CA GLY A 523 36.16 -41.52 -67.11
C GLY A 523 37.12 -40.41 -67.51
N THR A 524 38.10 -40.07 -66.66
CA THR A 524 39.43 -39.64 -67.13
C THR A 524 40.46 -39.67 -66.02
N ILE A 525 41.44 -40.54 -66.25
CA ILE A 525 42.68 -40.75 -65.50
C ILE A 525 43.73 -39.81 -66.10
N THR A 526 44.55 -39.19 -65.26
CA THR A 526 45.90 -38.74 -65.64
C THR A 526 46.90 -39.16 -64.55
N GLY A 527 47.70 -40.19 -64.84
CA GLY A 527 49.04 -40.40 -64.26
C GLY A 527 50.09 -39.71 -65.14
N PRO A 528 51.42 -39.79 -64.87
CA PRO A 528 52.17 -40.93 -64.31
C PRO A 528 53.02 -40.51 -63.06
N GLY A 529 53.50 -41.36 -62.15
CA GLY A 529 54.01 -42.72 -62.26
C GLY A 529 55.53 -42.68 -62.49
N PHE A 530 56.36 -42.93 -61.46
CA PHE A 530 57.64 -43.66 -61.56
C PHE A 530 58.25 -43.93 -60.16
N ASP A 531 58.21 -45.21 -59.80
CA ASP A 531 59.18 -46.08 -59.12
C ASP A 531 59.89 -45.62 -57.82
N ALA A 532 60.11 -46.44 -56.79
CA ALA A 532 60.45 -47.87 -56.80
C ALA A 532 60.15 -48.57 -55.45
N PRO A 533 60.12 -49.92 -55.41
CA PRO A 533 59.72 -50.73 -54.25
C PRO A 533 60.94 -51.33 -53.49
N MET A 534 60.72 -51.78 -52.25
CA MET A 534 61.41 -52.96 -51.70
C MET A 534 60.64 -53.61 -50.54
N ALA A 535 60.37 -54.90 -50.77
CA ALA A 535 60.15 -56.05 -49.87
C ALA A 535 59.02 -56.01 -48.83
#